data_AF-A0A1F5ZXF3-F1
#
_entry.id   AF-A0A1F5ZXF3-F1
#
_cell.length_a   1.000
_cell.length_b   1.000
_cell.length_c   1.000
_cell.angle_alpha   90.00
_cell.angle_beta   90.00
_cell.angle_gamma   90.00
#
_symmetry.space_group_name_H-M   'P 1'
#
loop_
_entity.id
_entity.type
_entity.pdbx_description
1 polymer ?
#
loop_
_entity_poly.entity_id
_entity_poly.type
_entity_poly.pdbx_seq_one_letter_code
_entity_poly.pdbx_strand_id
1 'polypeptide(L)'
;MTAKKQKRSSVKYSHSRPLLSFSWVLVVYLLLFILIIGIVFTTGGVQKSPQSSAESDNPTSQMMSLSQYRETAIQELKKLSAEENNIPKIVSIEEVQWRDTSLGCPKEGMMYAQVITPGYKIHMELNGTGYIYHAGLNQVILCNR
;
A
#
# COMPACT_ATOMS: atom_id res chain seq x y z
N MET A 1 7.27 71.55 23.26
CA MET A 1 6.00 70.86 23.57
C MET A 1 4.86 71.51 22.81
N THR A 2 3.90 70.68 22.40
CA THR A 2 2.58 70.95 21.80
C THR A 2 2.48 70.98 20.27
N ALA A 3 1.77 69.96 19.79
CA ALA A 3 1.35 69.70 18.42
C ALA A 3 -0.01 70.38 18.12
N LYS A 4 -0.29 70.60 16.83
CA LYS A 4 -1.62 70.78 16.18
C LYS A 4 -1.35 70.93 14.67
N LYS A 5 -2.17 70.55 13.69
CA LYS A 5 -3.39 69.76 13.55
C LYS A 5 -3.64 69.68 12.03
N GLN A 6 -3.57 68.48 11.47
CA GLN A 6 -4.34 67.91 10.35
C GLN A 6 -5.27 68.85 9.54
N LYS A 7 -5.07 68.95 8.22
CA LYS A 7 -6.18 69.14 7.25
C LYS A 7 -5.86 68.54 5.87
N ARG A 8 -6.77 67.66 5.45
CA ARG A 8 -6.89 66.97 4.15
C ARG A 8 -6.79 67.94 2.96
N SER A 9 -6.29 67.47 1.81
CA SER A 9 -7.06 67.41 0.55
C SER A 9 -6.28 66.71 -0.57
N SER A 10 -7.02 65.91 -1.32
CA SER A 10 -6.60 64.96 -2.35
C SER A 10 -6.05 65.64 -3.60
N VAL A 11 -4.89 65.19 -4.09
CA VAL A 11 -4.52 65.31 -5.50
C VAL A 11 -4.44 63.90 -6.06
N LYS A 12 -5.45 63.53 -6.86
CA LYS A 12 -5.47 62.29 -7.62
C LYS A 12 -4.42 62.38 -8.73
N TYR A 13 -3.28 61.74 -8.55
CA TYR A 13 -2.40 61.43 -9.69
C TYR A 13 -2.94 60.20 -10.41
N SER A 14 -3.60 60.44 -11.54
CA SER A 14 -3.90 59.43 -12.54
C SER A 14 -2.58 58.97 -13.16
N HIS A 15 -2.17 57.75 -12.87
CA HIS A 15 -1.09 57.09 -13.60
C HIS A 15 -1.64 55.80 -14.20
N SER A 16 -2.07 55.94 -15.45
CA SER A 16 -2.37 54.86 -16.40
C SER A 16 -1.20 53.87 -16.44
N ARG A 17 -1.40 52.67 -15.89
CA ARG A 17 -0.46 51.55 -15.94
C ARG A 17 -0.64 50.80 -17.26
N PRO A 18 0.41 50.55 -18.06
CA PRO A 18 0.31 49.73 -19.26
C PRO A 18 0.19 48.25 -18.87
N LEU A 19 -0.98 47.67 -19.14
CA LEU A 19 -1.29 46.24 -19.02
C LEU A 19 -0.80 45.49 -20.27
N LEU A 20 0.50 45.22 -20.47
CA LEU A 20 0.93 44.45 -21.66
C LEU A 20 2.32 43.75 -21.59
N SER A 21 2.85 43.40 -20.41
CA SER A 21 4.16 42.71 -20.30
C SER A 21 4.12 41.27 -19.76
N PHE A 22 2.97 40.76 -19.29
CA PHE A 22 2.89 39.43 -18.68
C PHE A 22 2.48 38.31 -19.64
N SER A 23 1.90 38.63 -20.79
CA SER A 23 1.43 37.62 -21.75
C SER A 23 2.59 36.98 -22.52
N TRP A 24 3.59 37.77 -22.91
CA TRP A 24 4.70 37.26 -23.74
C TRP A 24 5.66 36.35 -22.95
N VAL A 25 5.88 36.64 -21.66
CA VAL A 25 6.68 35.79 -20.77
C VAL A 25 6.03 34.42 -20.57
N LEU A 26 4.70 34.40 -20.44
CA LEU A 26 3.93 33.17 -20.25
C LEU A 26 3.88 32.33 -21.53
N VAL A 27 3.82 32.97 -22.70
CA VAL A 27 3.92 32.31 -24.02
C VAL A 27 5.32 31.72 -24.24
N VAL A 28 6.39 32.46 -23.92
CA VAL A 28 7.77 31.96 -24.01
C VAL A 28 7.98 30.77 -23.06
N TYR A 29 7.44 30.84 -21.85
CA TYR A 29 7.55 29.74 -20.88
C TYR A 29 6.79 28.48 -21.32
N LEU A 30 5.59 28.64 -21.92
CA LEU A 30 4.83 27.53 -22.49
C LEU A 30 5.54 26.88 -23.67
N LEU A 31 6.14 27.67 -24.56
CA LEU A 31 6.90 27.15 -25.70
C LEU A 31 8.16 26.40 -25.26
N LEU A 32 8.88 26.90 -24.24
CA LEU A 32 10.02 26.21 -23.66
C LEU A 32 9.61 24.89 -22.97
N PHE A 33 8.47 24.89 -22.26
CA PHE A 33 7.95 23.69 -21.60
C PHE A 33 7.53 22.60 -22.60
N ILE A 34 6.87 22.97 -23.71
CA ILE A 34 6.49 22.05 -24.79
C ILE A 34 7.74 21.47 -25.48
N LEU A 35 8.79 22.26 -25.67
CA LEU A 35 10.04 21.81 -26.27
C LEU A 35 10.79 20.81 -25.37
N ILE A 36 10.76 21.00 -24.04
CA ILE A 36 11.35 20.06 -23.06
C ILE A 36 10.57 18.73 -23.02
N ILE A 37 9.24 18.77 -23.09
CA ILE A 37 8.41 17.55 -23.13
C ILE A 37 8.63 16.77 -24.43
N GLY A 38 8.81 17.47 -25.56
CA GLY A 38 9.08 16.84 -26.86
C GLY A 38 10.39 16.05 -26.91
N ILE A 39 11.41 16.45 -26.15
CA ILE A 39 12.71 15.75 -26.08
C ILE A 39 12.61 14.44 -25.26
N VAL A 40 11.71 14.36 -24.28
CA VAL A 40 11.54 13.18 -23.41
C VAL A 40 10.78 12.05 -24.09
N PHE A 41 10.00 12.33 -25.14
CA PHE A 41 9.08 11.35 -25.75
C PHE A 41 9.64 10.57 -26.97
N THR A 42 10.88 10.81 -27.41
CA THR A 42 11.45 10.13 -28.61
C THR A 42 12.36 8.93 -28.30
N THR A 43 12.61 8.62 -27.02
CA THR A 43 13.29 7.37 -26.60
C THR A 43 12.34 6.37 -25.93
N GLY A 44 11.03 6.49 -26.18
CA GLY A 44 10.05 5.45 -25.85
C GLY A 44 10.05 4.34 -26.88
N GLY A 45 11.07 3.47 -26.84
CA GLY A 45 11.11 2.25 -27.64
C GLY A 45 9.85 1.41 -27.40
N VAL A 46 9.06 1.22 -28.45
CA VAL A 46 7.96 0.27 -28.48
C VAL A 46 8.55 -1.14 -28.43
N GLN A 47 8.61 -1.73 -27.23
CA GLN A 47 8.96 -3.13 -27.08
C GLN A 47 7.68 -3.97 -27.13
N LYS A 48 7.37 -4.43 -28.34
CA LYS A 48 6.41 -5.51 -28.57
C LYS A 48 7.19 -6.82 -28.46
N SER A 49 6.89 -7.65 -27.46
CA SER A 49 7.00 -9.10 -27.62
C SER A 49 6.24 -9.85 -26.53
N PRO A 50 5.41 -10.85 -26.88
CA PRO A 50 5.01 -11.92 -25.99
C PRO A 50 5.94 -13.13 -26.19
N GLN A 51 6.77 -13.48 -25.21
CA GLN A 51 7.27 -14.85 -25.09
C GLN A 51 7.76 -15.14 -23.67
N SER A 52 7.08 -16.12 -23.06
CA SER A 52 7.55 -16.96 -21.97
C SER A 52 8.94 -17.53 -22.24
N SER A 53 9.87 -17.30 -21.31
CA SER A 53 10.88 -18.27 -20.90
C SER A 53 11.57 -17.76 -19.63
N ALA A 54 11.62 -18.65 -18.63
CA ALA A 54 12.16 -18.45 -17.30
C ALA A 54 13.55 -17.79 -17.30
N GLU A 55 13.73 -16.80 -16.42
CA GLU A 55 15.00 -16.55 -15.73
C GLU A 55 14.70 -15.80 -14.43
N SER A 56 15.31 -16.32 -13.38
CA SER A 56 15.28 -15.90 -12.00
C SER A 56 15.77 -14.46 -11.81
N ASP A 57 14.89 -13.54 -11.42
CA ASP A 57 15.28 -12.29 -10.76
C ASP A 57 14.16 -11.80 -9.80
N ASN A 58 14.26 -12.33 -8.58
CA ASN A 58 13.90 -11.75 -7.28
C ASN A 58 12.90 -10.55 -7.20
N PRO A 59 11.64 -10.74 -6.79
CA PRO A 59 10.75 -9.66 -6.37
C PRO A 59 10.78 -9.47 -4.84
N THR A 60 11.95 -9.17 -4.25
CA THR A 60 12.05 -8.91 -2.78
C THR A 60 12.05 -7.43 -2.41
N SER A 61 12.06 -6.50 -3.37
CA SER A 61 12.36 -5.10 -3.05
C SER A 61 11.17 -4.25 -2.56
N GLN A 62 9.97 -4.79 -2.34
CA GLN A 62 8.80 -3.96 -1.95
C GLN A 62 7.90 -4.52 -0.84
N MET A 63 8.32 -5.52 -0.07
CA MET A 63 7.56 -5.97 1.12
C MET A 63 8.37 -5.73 2.38
N MET A 64 7.67 -5.31 3.46
CA MET A 64 8.19 -5.37 4.82
C MET A 64 8.93 -6.69 5.01
N SER A 65 10.18 -6.62 5.49
CA SER A 65 11.12 -7.72 5.38
C SER A 65 10.57 -9.00 6.02
N LEU A 66 10.78 -10.13 5.35
CA LEU A 66 10.44 -11.47 5.85
C LEU A 66 10.91 -11.71 7.31
N SER A 67 12.02 -11.08 7.71
CA SER A 67 12.53 -11.07 9.08
C SER A 67 11.54 -10.46 10.09
N GLN A 68 10.86 -9.37 9.74
CA GLN A 68 9.92 -8.67 10.61
C GLN A 68 8.65 -9.52 10.88
N TYR A 69 8.19 -10.28 9.88
CA TYR A 69 7.07 -11.22 10.05
C TYR A 69 7.43 -12.44 10.92
N ARG A 70 8.67 -12.94 10.80
CA ARG A 70 9.14 -14.06 11.63
C ARG A 70 9.20 -13.68 13.10
N GLU A 71 9.72 -12.50 13.40
CA GLU A 71 9.87 -12.04 14.79
C GLU A 71 8.52 -11.79 15.47
N THR A 72 7.55 -11.20 14.75
CA THR A 72 6.20 -10.95 15.28
C THR A 72 5.42 -12.24 15.53
N ALA A 73 5.51 -13.22 14.63
CA ALA A 73 4.86 -14.52 14.80
C ALA A 73 5.38 -15.29 16.03
N ILE A 74 6.68 -15.23 16.29
CA ILE A 74 7.31 -15.90 17.45
C ILE A 74 6.84 -15.27 18.77
N GLN A 75 6.66 -13.95 18.81
CA GLN A 75 6.23 -13.24 20.02
C GLN A 75 4.76 -13.51 20.36
N GLU A 76 3.88 -13.57 19.37
CA GLU A 76 2.47 -13.91 19.59
C GLU A 76 2.30 -15.38 20.04
N LEU A 77 3.08 -16.31 19.48
CA LEU A 77 3.09 -17.71 19.93
C LEU A 77 3.57 -17.86 21.38
N LYS A 78 4.55 -17.06 21.82
CA LYS A 78 5.00 -17.06 23.22
C LYS A 78 3.92 -16.61 24.20
N LYS A 79 3.06 -15.67 23.80
CA LYS A 79 1.94 -15.21 24.65
C LYS A 79 0.86 -16.28 24.80
N LEU A 80 0.67 -17.12 23.79
CA LEU A 80 -0.30 -18.22 23.81
C LEU A 80 0.24 -19.47 24.52
N SER A 81 1.57 -19.62 24.64
CA SER A 81 2.24 -20.78 25.26
C SER A 81 2.35 -20.72 26.80
N ALA A 82 1.59 -19.85 27.46
CA ALA A 82 1.75 -19.61 28.88
C ALA A 82 1.06 -20.64 29.82
N GLU A 83 0.29 -21.64 29.32
CA GLU A 83 -0.58 -22.38 30.25
C GLU A 83 -0.80 -23.89 30.04
N GLU A 84 -0.13 -24.57 29.10
CA GLU A 84 -0.10 -26.04 29.14
C GLU A 84 1.22 -26.58 28.57
N ASN A 85 1.90 -27.45 29.32
CA ASN A 85 3.16 -28.11 28.94
C ASN A 85 3.00 -29.12 27.79
N ASN A 86 2.02 -28.92 26.92
CA ASN A 86 1.80 -29.72 25.74
C ASN A 86 2.27 -28.96 24.51
N ILE A 87 3.24 -29.55 23.82
CA ILE A 87 3.84 -28.96 22.64
C ILE A 87 2.89 -29.24 21.47
N PRO A 88 2.21 -28.23 20.90
CA PRO A 88 1.42 -28.43 19.70
C PRO A 88 2.33 -28.89 18.56
N LYS A 89 1.97 -29.97 17.90
CA LYS A 89 2.70 -30.52 16.77
C LYS A 89 2.03 -30.08 15.48
N ILE A 90 2.82 -29.60 14.52
CA ILE A 90 2.34 -29.35 13.17
C ILE A 90 2.38 -30.68 12.42
N VAL A 91 1.22 -31.13 11.97
CA VAL A 91 1.06 -32.37 11.20
C VAL A 91 1.26 -32.11 9.71
N SER A 92 0.65 -31.04 9.18
CA SER A 92 0.83 -30.62 7.79
C SER A 92 0.54 -29.13 7.61
N ILE A 93 1.12 -28.56 6.54
CA ILE A 93 0.84 -27.22 6.06
C ILE A 93 0.61 -27.31 4.55
N GLU A 94 -0.53 -26.83 4.09
CA GLU A 94 -0.92 -26.82 2.69
C GLU A 94 -1.16 -25.39 2.23
N GLU A 95 -0.57 -24.98 1.12
CA GLU A 95 -0.90 -23.72 0.46
C GLU A 95 -2.29 -23.81 -0.18
N VAL A 96 -3.16 -22.85 0.12
CA VAL A 96 -4.54 -22.83 -0.34
C VAL A 96 -4.90 -21.42 -0.80
N GLN A 97 -5.67 -21.33 -1.89
CA GLN A 97 -6.31 -20.08 -2.29
C GLN A 97 -7.78 -20.10 -1.84
N TRP A 98 -8.12 -19.22 -0.90
CA TRP A 98 -9.46 -19.08 -0.35
C TRP A 98 -10.32 -18.24 -1.28
N ARG A 99 -11.61 -18.57 -1.41
CA ARG A 99 -12.53 -17.86 -2.32
C ARG A 99 -12.96 -16.48 -1.81
N ASP A 100 -12.80 -16.25 -0.52
CA ASP A 100 -13.22 -15.03 0.17
C ASP A 100 -12.33 -14.77 1.40
N THR A 101 -12.56 -13.63 2.05
CA THR A 101 -11.85 -13.25 3.27
C THR A 101 -12.31 -14.00 4.53
N SER A 102 -13.28 -14.91 4.42
CA SER A 102 -13.67 -15.81 5.54
C SER A 102 -12.71 -16.99 5.70
N LEU A 103 -11.82 -17.20 4.71
CA LEU A 103 -10.91 -18.33 4.65
C LEU A 103 -11.66 -19.68 4.73
N GLY A 104 -12.90 -19.72 4.23
CA GLY A 104 -13.77 -20.89 4.29
C GLY A 104 -14.43 -21.16 5.65
N CYS A 105 -14.33 -20.22 6.60
CA CYS A 105 -14.88 -20.34 7.95
C CYS A 105 -15.73 -19.10 8.29
N PRO A 106 -16.85 -18.89 7.58
CA PRO A 106 -17.70 -17.72 7.78
C PRO A 106 -18.37 -17.76 9.16
N LYS A 107 -18.39 -16.61 9.83
CA LYS A 107 -19.17 -16.39 11.05
C LYS A 107 -20.54 -15.83 10.70
N GLU A 108 -21.56 -16.26 11.44
CA GLU A 108 -22.93 -15.75 11.25
C GLU A 108 -23.00 -14.24 11.44
N GLY A 109 -23.82 -13.58 10.63
CA GLY A 109 -24.02 -12.12 10.68
C GLY A 109 -22.86 -11.28 10.12
N MET A 110 -21.77 -11.90 9.65
CA MET A 110 -20.64 -11.21 9.06
C MET A 110 -20.68 -11.24 7.53
N MET A 111 -20.31 -10.12 6.90
CA MET A 111 -20.13 -10.02 5.46
C MET A 111 -18.64 -10.14 5.12
N TYR A 112 -18.32 -10.96 4.12
CA TYR A 112 -16.95 -11.20 3.68
C TYR A 112 -16.75 -10.73 2.24
N ALA A 113 -15.56 -10.23 1.94
CA ALA A 113 -15.22 -9.81 0.58
C ALA A 113 -14.91 -11.04 -0.27
N GLN A 114 -15.49 -11.09 -1.47
CA GLN A 114 -15.29 -12.17 -2.44
C GLN A 114 -14.02 -11.93 -3.25
N VAL A 115 -12.88 -12.09 -2.57
CA VAL A 115 -11.55 -11.93 -3.16
C VAL A 115 -10.78 -13.21 -2.93
N ILE A 116 -10.12 -13.69 -3.99
CA ILE A 116 -9.21 -14.84 -3.88
C ILE A 116 -8.07 -14.46 -2.94
N THR A 117 -8.05 -15.07 -1.77
CA THR A 117 -7.10 -14.77 -0.70
C THR A 117 -6.09 -15.90 -0.60
N PRO A 118 -4.81 -15.68 -0.94
CA PRO A 118 -3.78 -16.70 -0.73
C PRO A 118 -3.57 -16.92 0.77
N GLY A 119 -3.26 -18.16 1.13
CA GLY A 119 -3.16 -18.56 2.52
C GLY A 119 -2.72 -20.00 2.70
N TYR A 120 -2.89 -20.50 3.92
CA TYR A 120 -2.48 -21.84 4.30
C TYR A 120 -3.59 -22.56 5.07
N LYS A 121 -3.69 -23.87 4.86
CA LYS A 121 -4.40 -24.77 5.77
C LYS A 121 -3.36 -25.51 6.60
N ILE A 122 -3.45 -25.37 7.91
CA ILE A 122 -2.47 -25.88 8.87
C ILE A 122 -3.18 -26.93 9.72
N HIS A 123 -2.69 -28.16 9.67
CA HIS A 123 -3.17 -29.24 10.53
C HIS A 123 -2.23 -29.32 11.73
N MET A 124 -2.81 -29.16 12.91
CA MET A 124 -2.09 -29.21 14.18
C MET A 124 -2.65 -30.32 15.04
N GLU A 125 -1.81 -30.91 15.88
CA GLU A 125 -2.20 -31.89 16.88
C GLU A 125 -1.77 -31.38 18.25
N LEU A 126 -2.72 -31.40 19.19
CA LEU A 126 -2.48 -31.09 20.60
C LEU A 126 -3.17 -32.18 21.42
N ASN A 127 -2.40 -32.87 22.27
CA ASN A 127 -2.91 -33.94 23.15
C ASN A 127 -3.63 -35.07 22.38
N GLY A 128 -3.17 -35.39 21.17
CA GLY A 128 -3.82 -36.37 20.29
C GLY A 128 -5.14 -35.89 19.66
N THR A 129 -5.51 -34.62 19.87
CA THR A 129 -6.65 -33.98 19.20
C THR A 129 -6.16 -33.16 18.01
N GLY A 130 -6.73 -33.41 16.84
CA GLY A 130 -6.44 -32.65 15.62
C GLY A 130 -7.22 -31.35 15.55
N TYR A 131 -6.54 -30.26 15.17
CA TYR A 131 -7.09 -28.93 14.96
C TYR A 131 -6.69 -28.44 13.57
N ILE A 132 -7.63 -27.86 12.83
CA ILE A 132 -7.36 -27.28 11.52
C ILE A 132 -7.43 -25.77 11.63
N TYR A 133 -6.35 -25.09 11.27
CA TYR A 133 -6.29 -23.64 11.19
C TYR A 133 -6.23 -23.19 9.73
N HIS A 134 -7.03 -22.20 9.38
CA HIS A 134 -6.98 -21.54 8.08
C HIS A 134 -6.33 -20.17 8.25
N ALA A 135 -5.21 -19.98 7.58
CA ALA A 135 -4.45 -18.73 7.56
C ALA A 135 -4.68 -18.01 6.22
N GLY A 136 -4.79 -16.69 6.28
CA GLY A 136 -4.77 -15.79 5.13
C GLY A 136 -3.70 -14.72 5.31
N LEU A 137 -3.83 -13.60 4.60
CA LEU A 137 -2.84 -12.52 4.62
C LEU A 137 -2.62 -11.91 6.02
N ASN A 138 -3.71 -11.66 6.76
CA ASN A 138 -3.67 -10.88 8.01
C ASN A 138 -4.29 -11.60 9.22
N GLN A 139 -4.73 -12.85 9.06
CA GLN A 139 -5.47 -13.56 10.11
C GLN A 139 -5.30 -15.07 10.00
N VAL A 140 -5.42 -15.74 11.15
CA VAL A 140 -5.46 -17.20 11.27
C VAL A 140 -6.70 -17.55 12.08
N ILE A 141 -7.52 -18.45 11.56
CA ILE A 141 -8.82 -18.84 12.13
C ILE A 141 -8.78 -20.33 12.43
N LEU A 142 -9.10 -20.71 13.67
CA LEU A 142 -9.38 -22.11 13.99
C LEU A 142 -10.69 -22.51 13.30
N CYS A 143 -10.62 -23.48 12.41
CA CYS A 143 -11.75 -24.00 11.67
C CYS A 143 -11.95 -25.47 12.05
N ASN A 144 -12.62 -25.68 13.17
CA ASN A 144 -13.01 -27.00 13.61
C ASN A 144 -14.26 -27.41 12.82
N ARG A 145 -14.07 -28.15 11.73
CA ARG A 145 -15.16 -28.63 10.88
C ARG A 145 -15.89 -29.80 11.52
#